data_AF-A0A9X0A302-F1
#
_entry.id   AF-A0A9X0A302-F1
#
_cell.length_a   1.000
_cell.length_b   1.000
_cell.length_c   1.000
_cell.angle_alpha   90.00
_cell.angle_beta   90.00
_cell.angle_gamma   90.00
#
_symmetry.space_group_name_H-M   'P 1'
#
loop_
_entity.id
_entity.type
_entity.pdbx_description
1 polymer ?
#
loop_
_entity_poly.entity_id
_entity_poly.type
_entity_poly.pdbx_seq_one_letter_code
_entity_poly.pdbx_strand_id
1 'polypeptide(L)'
;MVKLLQHQTLESSNDTVNKDVWYTSKADAVYAIVLEWPDTDELTLGAPISSNSTQVTMLGYEGKFVWKPATDKGGIIVHFPAIDVNQLPLKWAWVLKLENIK
;
A
#
# COMPACT_ATOMS: atom_id res chain seq x y z
N MET A 1 0.65 21.63 -8.60
CA MET A 1 -0.13 21.12 -9.74
C MET A 1 0.86 20.59 -10.77
N VAL A 2 1.18 19.30 -10.71
CA VAL A 2 1.99 18.64 -11.74
C VAL A 2 1.15 17.49 -12.26
N LYS A 3 0.59 17.70 -13.44
CA LYS A 3 -0.01 16.65 -14.26
C LYS A 3 1.01 16.39 -15.36
N LEU A 4 1.55 15.19 -15.42
CA LEU A 4 2.33 14.74 -16.58
C LEU A 4 1.98 13.26 -16.82
N LEU A 5 1.10 13.04 -17.79
CA LEU A 5 0.98 11.79 -18.50
C LEU A 5 2.06 11.80 -19.59
N GLN A 6 3.00 10.85 -19.55
CA GLN A 6 3.41 9.96 -20.64
C GLN A 6 4.74 9.26 -20.31
N HIS A 7 4.81 7.98 -20.65
CA HIS A 7 5.89 6.99 -20.44
C HIS A 7 5.87 6.30 -19.06
N GLN A 8 5.45 5.02 -19.07
CA GLN A 8 5.42 4.13 -17.91
C GLN A 8 6.86 3.79 -17.47
N THR A 9 7.41 4.62 -16.60
CA THR A 9 8.65 4.35 -15.87
C THR A 9 8.28 3.84 -14.47
N LEU A 10 8.93 2.78 -14.01
CA LEU A 10 8.78 2.29 -12.63
C LEU A 10 9.46 3.31 -11.70
N GLU A 11 8.68 4.16 -11.05
CA GLU A 11 9.19 5.07 -10.02
C GLU A 11 9.23 4.32 -8.68
N SER A 12 10.42 4.13 -8.10
CA SER A 12 10.59 3.50 -6.79
C SER A 12 10.88 4.54 -5.70
N SER A 13 10.10 4.57 -4.63
CA SER A 13 10.29 5.49 -3.50
C SER A 13 10.16 4.75 -2.17
N ASN A 14 11.01 5.08 -1.18
CA ASN A 14 10.88 4.56 0.18
C ASN A 14 9.84 5.36 0.98
N ASP A 15 9.12 4.72 1.91
CA ASP A 15 8.22 5.42 2.84
C ASP A 15 9.01 6.06 3.99
N THR A 16 8.69 7.32 4.33
CA THR A 16 9.38 8.06 5.39
C THR A 16 8.79 7.84 6.78
N VAL A 17 7.60 7.23 6.86
CA VAL A 17 6.89 6.88 8.10
C VAL A 17 7.14 5.41 8.45
N ASN A 18 7.22 4.53 7.45
CA ASN A 18 7.53 3.11 7.63
C ASN A 18 8.76 2.70 6.80
N LYS A 19 9.91 2.56 7.47
CA LYS A 19 11.20 2.24 6.82
C LYS A 19 11.22 0.90 6.07
N ASP A 20 10.28 0.00 6.37
CA ASP A 20 10.20 -1.34 5.80
C ASP A 20 9.15 -1.41 4.66
N VAL A 21 8.72 -0.26 4.15
CA VAL A 21 7.78 -0.14 3.03
C VAL A 21 8.40 0.59 1.85
N TRP A 22 8.42 -0.08 0.70
CA TRP A 22 8.86 0.47 -0.57
C TRP A 22 7.70 0.58 -1.55
N TYR A 23 7.66 1.66 -2.32
CA TYR A 23 6.65 1.87 -3.34
C TYR A 23 7.19 1.63 -4.73
N THR A 24 6.35 1.07 -5.58
CA THR A 24 6.48 1.17 -7.04
C THR A 24 5.13 1.55 -7.62
N SER A 25 5.10 2.12 -8.83
CA SER A 25 3.86 2.43 -9.53
C SER A 25 3.83 1.83 -10.91
N LYS A 26 2.64 1.44 -11.37
CA LYS A 26 2.41 1.03 -12.74
C LYS A 26 0.97 1.35 -13.13
N ALA A 27 0.81 2.11 -14.20
CA ALA A 27 -0.49 2.65 -14.63
C ALA A 27 -1.20 3.35 -13.46
N ASP A 28 -2.45 3.01 -13.17
CA ASP A 28 -3.28 3.67 -12.17
C ASP A 28 -3.20 3.00 -10.77
N ALA A 29 -2.15 2.22 -10.53
CA ALA A 29 -1.94 1.52 -9.26
C ALA A 29 -0.55 1.82 -8.66
N VAL A 30 -0.54 1.98 -7.34
CA VAL A 30 0.67 2.00 -6.52
C VAL A 30 0.75 0.68 -5.76
N TYR A 31 1.96 0.13 -5.71
CA TYR A 31 2.26 -1.11 -5.01
C TYR A 31 3.13 -0.79 -3.80
N ALA A 32 2.64 -1.08 -2.61
CA ALA A 32 3.42 -0.99 -1.37
C ALA A 32 3.98 -2.37 -1.05
N ILE A 33 5.30 -2.49 -1.12
CA ILE A 33 6.08 -3.69 -0.79
C ILE A 33 6.44 -3.58 0.69
N VAL A 34 5.79 -4.40 1.50
CA VAL A 34 5.95 -4.49 2.95
C VAL A 34 6.94 -5.59 3.25
N LEU A 35 8.11 -5.25 3.78
CA LEU A 35 9.20 -6.20 4.05
C LEU A 35 9.07 -6.89 5.42
N GLU A 36 8.31 -6.30 6.34
CA GLU A 36 8.07 -6.82 7.68
C GLU A 36 6.58 -6.76 7.98
N TRP A 37 6.00 -7.89 8.35
CA TRP A 37 4.59 -7.93 8.75
C TRP A 37 4.43 -7.12 10.03
N PRO A 38 3.42 -6.24 10.14
CA PRO A 38 3.25 -5.43 11.33
C PRO A 38 2.94 -6.31 12.54
N ASP A 39 3.61 -6.05 13.68
CA ASP A 39 3.28 -6.67 14.97
C ASP A 39 1.89 -6.25 15.48
N THR A 40 1.37 -5.15 14.94
CA THR A 40 0.03 -4.61 15.19
C THR A 40 -0.94 -4.97 14.07
N ASP A 41 -2.23 -4.82 14.35
CA ASP A 41 -3.33 -4.95 13.41
C ASP A 41 -3.45 -3.77 12.42
N GLU A 42 -2.57 -2.76 12.52
CA GLU A 42 -2.52 -1.63 11.61
C GLU A 42 -1.15 -1.49 10.93
N LEU A 43 -1.19 -1.15 9.64
CA LEU A 43 -0.02 -0.74 8.84
C LEU A 43 -0.23 0.70 8.36
N THR A 44 0.69 1.60 8.72
CA THR A 44 0.68 2.97 8.19
C THR A 44 1.51 3.06 6.91
N LEU A 45 0.87 3.51 5.83
CA LEU A 45 1.49 3.92 4.58
C LEU A 45 1.51 5.45 4.56
N GLY A 46 2.68 6.07 4.70
CA GLY A 46 2.79 7.52 4.87
C GLY A 46 2.59 8.32 3.58
N ALA A 47 3.03 7.79 2.44
CA ALA A 47 3.04 8.52 1.17
C ALA A 47 1.67 8.62 0.45
N PRO A 48 0.86 7.54 0.32
CA PRO A 48 -0.34 7.58 -0.50
C PRO A 48 -1.42 8.51 0.06
N ILE A 49 -2.09 9.26 -0.81
CA ILE A 49 -3.26 10.07 -0.45
C ILE A 49 -4.51 9.33 -0.91
N SER A 50 -5.39 8.97 0.02
CA SER A 50 -6.62 8.26 -0.32
C SER A 50 -7.69 9.15 -0.96
N SER A 51 -8.61 8.50 -1.67
CA SER A 51 -9.86 9.03 -2.16
C SER A 51 -11.03 8.18 -1.64
N ASN A 52 -12.26 8.66 -1.82
CA ASN A 52 -13.46 7.91 -1.42
C ASN A 52 -13.65 6.60 -2.21
N SER A 53 -12.94 6.41 -3.33
CA SER A 53 -12.98 5.18 -4.14
C SER A 53 -11.71 4.33 -3.98
N THR A 54 -10.81 4.69 -3.07
CA THR A 54 -9.57 3.94 -2.87
C THR A 54 -9.86 2.50 -2.47
N GLN A 55 -9.17 1.58 -3.13
CA GLN A 55 -9.22 0.15 -2.85
C GLN A 55 -7.83 -0.34 -2.48
N VAL A 56 -7.77 -1.16 -1.43
CA VAL A 56 -6.54 -1.79 -0.97
C VAL A 56 -6.72 -3.30 -1.05
N THR A 57 -5.87 -3.97 -1.81
CA THR A 57 -5.83 -5.42 -1.98
C THR A 57 -4.40 -5.92 -1.80
N MET A 58 -4.19 -7.23 -1.70
CA MET A 58 -2.84 -7.82 -1.62
C MET A 58 -2.65 -8.85 -2.74
N LEU A 59 -1.50 -8.81 -3.40
CA LEU A 59 -1.20 -9.78 -4.46
C LEU A 59 -1.17 -11.20 -3.89
N GLY A 60 -1.89 -12.12 -4.55
CA GLY A 60 -1.97 -13.52 -4.11
C GLY A 60 -2.92 -13.78 -2.93
N TYR A 61 -3.71 -12.79 -2.51
CA TYR A 61 -4.73 -12.93 -1.47
C TYR A 61 -6.10 -12.50 -1.99
N GLU A 62 -7.11 -13.33 -1.77
CA GLU A 62 -8.48 -13.03 -2.16
C GLU A 62 -9.14 -12.15 -1.10
N GLY A 63 -9.33 -10.86 -1.42
CA GLY A 63 -10.08 -9.96 -0.56
C GLY A 63 -9.60 -8.52 -0.64
N LYS A 64 -10.35 -7.64 0.02
CA LYS A 64 -10.03 -6.22 0.20
C LYS A 64 -9.72 -5.95 1.66
N PHE A 65 -8.78 -5.05 1.89
CA PHE A 65 -8.42 -4.60 3.23
C PHE A 65 -9.27 -3.41 3.62
N VAL A 66 -9.70 -3.37 4.87
CA VAL A 66 -10.30 -2.17 5.47
C VAL A 66 -9.19 -1.16 5.71
N TRP A 67 -9.46 0.10 5.46
CA TRP A 67 -8.48 1.17 5.64
C TRP A 67 -9.16 2.48 6.03
N LYS A 68 -8.39 3.42 6.58
CA LYS A 68 -8.81 4.79 6.88
C LYS A 68 -7.71 5.78 6.50
N PRO A 69 -8.04 7.05 6.16
CA PRO A 69 -7.02 8.08 5.98
C PRO A 69 -6.21 8.26 7.28
N ALA A 70 -4.90 8.41 7.19
CA ALA A 70 -4.06 8.73 8.36
C ALA A 70 -4.23 10.20 8.75
N THR A 71 -4.24 11.08 7.75
CA THR A 71 -4.50 12.51 7.89
C THR A 71 -5.23 13.05 6.66
N ASP A 72 -5.80 14.26 6.76
CA ASP A 72 -6.40 14.95 5.60
C ASP A 72 -5.39 15.32 4.51
N LYS A 73 -4.09 15.32 4.84
CA LYS A 73 -2.99 15.75 3.96
C LYS A 73 -2.23 14.58 3.34
N GLY A 74 -2.56 13.35 3.73
CA GLY A 74 -1.93 12.15 3.22
C GLY A 74 -1.81 11.04 4.26
N GLY A 75 -1.37 9.90 3.76
CA GLY A 75 -1.22 8.66 4.49
C GLY A 75 -2.51 7.84 4.56
N ILE A 76 -2.32 6.52 4.63
CA ILE A 76 -3.38 5.52 4.74
C ILE A 76 -3.00 4.57 5.87
N ILE A 77 -3.94 4.31 6.78
CA ILE A 77 -3.82 3.26 7.79
C ILE A 77 -4.64 2.07 7.29
N VAL A 78 -3.96 0.98 6.96
CA VAL A 78 -4.56 -0.28 6.51
C VAL A 78 -4.75 -1.17 7.73
N HIS A 79 -5.97 -1.65 7.95
CA HIS A 79 -6.23 -2.69 8.94
C HIS A 79 -5.77 -4.03 8.37
N PHE A 80 -4.69 -4.55 8.95
CA PHE A 80 -4.03 -5.78 8.60
C PHE A 80 -4.50 -6.87 9.57
N PRO A 81 -5.48 -7.71 9.18
CA PRO A 81 -5.90 -8.79 10.07
C PRO A 81 -4.72 -9.71 10.35
N ALA A 82 -4.71 -10.34 11.53
CA ALA A 82 -3.77 -11.42 11.81
C ALA A 82 -4.08 -12.60 10.86
N ILE A 83 -3.44 -12.61 9.69
CA ILE A 83 -3.53 -13.71 8.74
C ILE A 83 -2.57 -14.79 9.26
N ASP A 84 -3.08 -16.01 9.41
CA ASP A 84 -2.23 -17.15 9.76
C ASP A 84 -1.07 -17.23 8.75
N VAL A 85 0.16 -17.31 9.25
CA VAL A 85 1.39 -17.35 8.44
C VAL A 85 1.37 -18.48 7.41
N ASN A 86 0.56 -19.52 7.63
CA ASN A 86 0.35 -20.62 6.69
C ASN A 86 -0.57 -20.27 5.50
N GLN A 87 -1.35 -19.20 5.59
CA GLN A 87 -2.23 -18.69 4.53
C GLN A 87 -1.55 -17.60 3.68
N LEU A 88 -0.34 -17.18 4.05
CA LEU A 88 0.40 -16.15 3.33
C LEU A 88 1.26 -16.77 2.22
N PRO A 89 1.24 -16.20 1.00
CA PRO A 89 1.94 -16.77 -0.15
C PRO A 89 3.47 -16.68 -0.05
N LEU A 90 4.02 -15.73 0.73
CA LEU A 90 5.46 -15.55 0.99
C LEU A 90 5.70 -15.05 2.42
N LYS A 91 6.87 -15.39 2.99
CA LYS A 91 7.30 -14.99 4.35
C LYS A 91 8.26 -13.78 4.37
N TRP A 92 8.67 -13.30 3.20
CA TRP A 92 9.74 -12.28 3.08
C TRP A 92 9.24 -10.90 2.69
N ALA A 93 8.11 -10.82 1.99
CA ALA A 93 7.50 -9.56 1.61
C ALA A 93 6.03 -9.76 1.21
N TRP A 94 5.23 -8.71 1.41
CA TRP A 94 3.82 -8.65 1.02
C TRP A 94 3.57 -7.41 0.19
N VAL A 95 2.82 -7.55 -0.90
CA VAL A 95 2.60 -6.45 -1.84
C VAL A 95 1.14 -6.02 -1.80
N LEU A 96 0.90 -4.85 -1.21
CA LEU A 96 -0.39 -4.20 -1.28
C LEU A 96 -0.52 -3.45 -2.59
N LYS A 97 -1.64 -3.65 -3.27
CA LYS A 97 -2.04 -2.89 -4.44
C LYS A 97 -3.07 -1.85 -4.03
N LEU A 98 -2.72 -0.59 -4.22
CA LEU A 98 -3.56 0.56 -3.98
C LEU A 98 -4.06 1.10 -5.33
N GLU A 99 -5.37 1.22 -5.47
CA GLU A 99 -6.03 1.74 -6.67
C GLU A 99 -6.91 2.94 -6.30
N ASN A 100 -7.12 3.85 -7.26
CA ASN A 100 -7.93 5.06 -7.09
C ASN A 100 -7.45 5.98 -5.95
N ILE A 101 -6.14 6.20 -5.87
CA ILE A 101 -5.51 7.17 -4.96
C ILE A 101 -5.42 8.56 -5.61
N LYS A 102 -5.21 9.62 -4.83
CA LYS A 102 -5.11 11.02 -5.28
C LYS A 102 -3.69 11.45 -5.62
#